data_AF-A0A1G2CEQ8-F1
#
_entry.id   AF-A0A1G2CEQ8-F1
#
_cell.length_a   1.000
_cell.length_b   1.000
_cell.length_c   1.000
_cell.angle_alpha   90.00
_cell.angle_beta   90.00
_cell.angle_gamma   90.00
#
_symmetry.space_group_name_H-M   'P 1'
#
loop_
_entity.id
_entity.type
_entity.pdbx_description
1 polymer ?
#
loop_
_entity_poly.entity_id
_entity_poly.type
_entity_poly.pdbx_seq_one_letter_code
_entity_poly.pdbx_strand_id
1 'polypeptide(L)'
;MDSLFKKIIAIIVSIFIFSVAYYGNFLPMRMSQTFIATLRSLQSVRSLDEFENTVSVALDIPSPIGKEELVRNVASVVMNLIQQNDKPEVIAEAIRFLDSYYDPIIARGTGMSFEQNLYVLGTINQLAFVRTNDTKYFLKAKKYYEQGLALGPKRPQFLYGMFDIYRTEGNVQKAVEIHDRIIAQWPDDQRIKDGLAKFLEFVATQQQPKPAN
;
A
#
# COMPACT_ATOMS: atom_id res chain seq x y z
N MET A 1 14.07 53.27 -7.71
CA MET A 1 14.47 52.13 -6.86
C MET A 1 15.95 52.23 -6.57
N ASP A 2 16.30 52.29 -5.29
CA ASP A 2 17.68 52.37 -4.78
C ASP A 2 18.53 51.17 -5.25
N SER A 3 19.83 51.40 -5.50
CA SER A 3 20.79 50.39 -5.98
C SER A 3 20.97 49.26 -4.97
N LEU A 4 20.95 49.59 -3.67
CA LEU A 4 21.00 48.61 -2.59
C LEU A 4 19.76 47.71 -2.60
N PHE A 5 18.58 48.29 -2.80
CA PHE A 5 17.32 47.55 -2.87
C PHE A 5 17.32 46.51 -4.01
N LYS A 6 17.83 46.88 -5.20
CA LYS A 6 17.97 45.94 -6.33
C LYS A 6 18.93 44.78 -6.02
N LYS A 7 20.05 45.04 -5.32
CA LYS A 7 21.00 44.01 -4.92
C LYS A 7 20.40 43.05 -3.90
N ILE A 8 19.63 43.55 -2.93
CA ILE A 8 18.94 42.72 -1.94
C ILE A 8 17.94 41.78 -2.65
N ILE A 9 17.14 42.31 -3.57
CA ILE A 9 16.21 41.48 -4.37
C ILE A 9 16.97 40.41 -5.15
N ALA A 10 18.07 40.77 -5.82
CA ALA A 10 18.86 39.81 -6.59
C ALA A 10 19.39 38.66 -5.71
N ILE A 11 19.91 38.96 -4.51
CA ILE A 11 20.39 37.94 -3.56
C ILE A 11 19.24 37.02 -3.12
N ILE A 12 18.09 37.57 -2.75
CA ILE A 12 16.92 36.78 -2.34
C ILE A 12 16.46 35.85 -3.46
N VAL A 13 16.34 36.38 -4.69
CA VAL A 13 15.95 35.59 -5.87
C VAL A 13 16.97 34.49 -6.15
N SER A 14 18.27 34.77 -6.06
CA SER A 14 19.30 33.74 -6.23
C SER A 14 19.18 32.64 -5.18
N ILE A 15 19.04 32.98 -3.89
CA ILE A 15 18.86 32.01 -2.81
C ILE A 15 17.61 31.16 -3.07
N PHE A 16 16.52 31.78 -3.52
CA PHE A 16 15.29 31.08 -3.86
C PHE A 16 15.49 30.09 -5.01
N ILE A 17 16.14 30.52 -6.10
CA ILE A 17 16.45 29.64 -7.25
C ILE A 17 17.33 28.47 -6.83
N PHE A 18 18.38 28.72 -6.05
CA PHE A 18 19.25 27.66 -5.53
C PHE A 18 18.49 26.69 -4.61
N SER A 19 17.57 27.22 -3.79
CA SER A 19 16.72 26.39 -2.93
C SER A 19 15.80 25.50 -3.76
N VAL A 20 15.13 26.04 -4.78
CA VAL A 20 14.28 25.26 -5.69
C VAL A 20 15.09 24.22 -6.45
N ALA A 21 16.28 24.57 -6.95
CA ALA A 21 17.15 23.62 -7.64
C ALA A 21 17.61 22.48 -6.71
N TYR A 22 17.96 22.81 -5.47
CA TYR A 22 18.44 21.83 -4.50
C TYR A 22 17.31 20.91 -4.01
N TYR A 23 16.24 21.48 -3.47
CA TYR A 23 15.12 20.74 -2.88
C TYR A 23 14.16 20.14 -3.91
N GLY A 24 13.99 20.80 -5.05
CA GLY A 24 13.10 20.39 -6.13
C GLY A 24 13.70 19.38 -7.09
N ASN A 25 15.02 19.45 -7.34
CA ASN A 25 15.67 18.62 -8.36
C ASN A 25 16.78 17.73 -7.78
N PHE A 26 17.76 18.30 -7.08
CA PHE A 26 18.94 17.55 -6.66
C PHE A 26 18.63 16.46 -5.62
N LEU A 27 17.90 16.80 -4.55
CA LEU A 27 17.53 15.82 -3.51
C LEU A 27 16.65 14.68 -4.06
N PRO A 28 15.56 14.94 -4.82
CA PRO A 28 14.77 13.87 -5.42
C PRO A 28 15.57 13.01 -6.40
N MET A 29 16.42 13.61 -7.22
CA MET A 29 17.29 12.88 -8.15
C MET A 29 18.25 11.94 -7.40
N ARG A 30 18.94 12.47 -6.37
CA ARG A 30 19.86 11.67 -5.54
C ARG A 30 19.13 10.51 -4.87
N MET A 31 17.95 10.77 -4.29
CA MET A 31 17.11 9.75 -3.69
C MET A 31 16.74 8.63 -4.68
N SER A 32 16.30 9.01 -5.89
CA SER A 32 15.97 8.05 -6.95
C SER A 32 17.17 7.23 -7.41
N GLN A 33 18.33 7.87 -7.60
CA GLN A 33 19.57 7.18 -7.97
C GLN A 33 20.01 6.18 -6.89
N THR A 34 19.94 6.58 -5.61
CA THR A 34 20.23 5.68 -4.49
C THR A 34 19.26 4.51 -4.46
N PHE A 35 17.96 4.75 -4.67
CA PHE A 35 16.98 3.65 -4.73
C PHE A 35 17.24 2.69 -5.88
N ILE A 36 17.58 3.18 -7.07
CA ILE A 36 17.93 2.31 -8.21
C ILE A 36 19.16 1.46 -7.89
N ALA A 37 20.16 2.03 -7.20
CA ALA A 37 21.32 1.28 -6.74
C ALA A 37 20.94 0.20 -5.72
N THR A 38 20.10 0.55 -4.73
CA THR A 38 19.50 -0.37 -3.75
C THR A 38 18.80 -1.54 -4.45
N LEU A 39 17.96 -1.28 -5.45
CA LEU A 39 17.24 -2.36 -6.16
C LEU A 39 18.18 -3.36 -6.83
N ARG A 40 19.34 -2.91 -7.32
CA ARG A 40 20.35 -3.81 -7.92
C ARG A 40 21.03 -4.66 -6.86
N SER A 41 21.34 -4.10 -5.69
CA SER A 41 21.97 -4.84 -4.59
C SER A 41 21.02 -5.82 -3.90
N LEU A 42 19.70 -5.64 -4.02
CA LEU A 42 18.73 -6.59 -3.45
C LEU A 42 18.87 -8.02 -4.00
N GLN A 43 19.47 -8.21 -5.17
CA GLN A 43 19.73 -9.55 -5.72
C GLN A 43 20.73 -10.38 -4.90
N SER A 44 21.65 -9.71 -4.19
CA SER A 44 22.66 -10.38 -3.36
C SER A 44 22.25 -10.54 -1.90
N VAL A 45 21.17 -9.88 -1.47
CA VAL A 45 20.70 -9.88 -0.09
C VAL A 45 20.27 -11.27 0.35
N ARG A 46 20.76 -11.72 1.51
CA ARG A 46 20.53 -13.08 2.04
C ARG A 46 19.72 -13.11 3.33
N SER A 47 19.57 -11.98 4.02
CA SER A 47 18.83 -11.88 5.28
C SER A 47 17.89 -10.67 5.29
N LEU A 48 16.94 -10.70 6.22
CA LEU A 48 16.01 -9.59 6.41
C LEU A 48 16.72 -8.36 6.99
N ASP A 49 17.66 -8.54 7.91
CA ASP A 49 18.49 -7.43 8.41
C ASP A 49 19.28 -6.75 7.28
N GLU A 50 19.85 -7.53 6.37
CA GLU A 50 20.58 -6.99 5.22
C GLU A 50 19.63 -6.27 4.25
N PHE A 51 18.41 -6.80 4.07
CA PHE A 51 17.35 -6.14 3.30
C PHE A 51 17.01 -4.77 3.89
N GLU A 52 16.70 -4.71 5.18
CA GLU A 52 16.31 -3.48 5.87
C GLU A 52 17.43 -2.43 5.82
N ASN A 53 18.66 -2.84 6.13
CA ASN A 53 19.84 -1.98 6.05
C ASN A 53 20.09 -1.47 4.62
N THR A 54 19.82 -2.29 3.60
CA THR A 54 20.02 -1.90 2.19
C THR A 54 18.96 -0.93 1.69
N VAL A 55 17.70 -1.14 2.10
CA VAL A 55 16.56 -0.34 1.65
C VAL A 55 16.45 0.99 2.40
N SER A 56 16.76 1.00 3.70
CA SER A 56 16.75 2.21 4.55
C SER A 56 17.65 3.31 4.01
N VAL A 57 18.79 2.98 3.37
CA VAL A 57 19.71 3.97 2.77
C VAL A 57 18.99 4.94 1.82
N ALA A 58 18.08 4.44 0.98
CA ALA A 58 17.30 5.29 0.09
C ALA A 58 16.13 5.96 0.84
N LEU A 59 15.46 5.20 1.71
CA LEU A 59 14.31 5.67 2.48
C LEU A 59 14.64 6.68 3.57
N ASP A 60 15.89 6.91 3.92
CA ASP A 60 16.27 7.87 4.96
C ASP A 60 16.81 9.17 4.37
N ILE A 61 16.95 9.26 3.04
CA ILE A 61 17.35 10.50 2.37
C ILE A 61 16.27 11.58 2.62
N PRO A 62 16.64 12.75 3.13
CA PRO A 62 15.72 13.86 3.28
C PRO A 62 15.40 14.41 1.89
N SER A 63 14.14 14.26 1.46
CA SER A 63 13.63 14.83 0.23
C SER A 63 12.19 15.29 0.45
N PRO A 64 11.85 16.55 0.15
CA PRO A 64 10.48 17.04 0.28
C PRO A 64 9.54 16.45 -0.78
N ILE A 65 10.09 15.91 -1.87
CA ILE A 65 9.35 15.37 -3.01
C ILE A 65 9.68 13.90 -3.19
N GLY A 66 8.68 13.10 -3.55
CA GLY A 66 8.83 11.70 -3.94
C GLY A 66 8.94 10.69 -2.79
N LYS A 67 8.89 11.15 -1.53
CA LYS A 67 9.05 10.27 -0.35
C LYS A 67 7.97 9.18 -0.29
N GLU A 68 6.70 9.57 -0.42
CA GLU A 68 5.59 8.60 -0.39
C GLU A 68 5.64 7.62 -1.55
N GLU A 69 6.06 8.07 -2.73
CA GLU A 69 6.20 7.21 -3.90
C GLU A 69 7.30 6.18 -3.67
N LEU A 70 8.43 6.60 -3.11
CA LEU A 70 9.52 5.69 -2.76
C LEU A 70 9.07 4.64 -1.73
N VAL A 71 8.33 5.04 -0.70
CA VAL A 71 7.76 4.11 0.29
C VAL A 71 6.81 3.10 -0.38
N ARG A 72 5.99 3.53 -1.36
CA ARG A 72 5.16 2.62 -2.16
C ARG A 72 5.98 1.67 -3.04
N ASN A 73 7.07 2.16 -3.64
CA ASN A 73 7.95 1.31 -4.45
C ASN A 73 8.62 0.23 -3.58
N VAL A 74 9.05 0.58 -2.37
CA VAL A 74 9.54 -0.40 -1.38
C VAL A 74 8.44 -1.37 -0.95
N ALA A 75 7.21 -0.89 -0.77
CA ALA A 75 6.08 -1.75 -0.45
C ALA A 75 5.86 -2.85 -1.52
N SER A 76 6.12 -2.57 -2.80
CA SER A 76 6.09 -3.59 -3.87
C SER A 76 7.18 -4.65 -3.71
N VAL A 77 8.36 -4.25 -3.24
CA VAL A 77 9.45 -5.18 -2.93
C VAL A 77 9.08 -6.06 -1.74
N VAL A 78 8.51 -5.47 -0.68
CA VAL A 78 8.00 -6.19 0.49
C VAL A 78 6.85 -7.14 0.11
N MET A 79 5.93 -6.73 -0.77
CA MET A 79 4.89 -7.62 -1.30
C MET A 79 5.50 -8.86 -1.96
N ASN A 80 6.50 -8.69 -2.82
CA ASN A 80 7.17 -9.81 -3.46
C ASN A 80 7.88 -10.72 -2.44
N LEU A 81 8.51 -10.14 -1.41
CA LEU A 81 9.10 -10.91 -0.31
C LEU A 81 8.02 -11.74 0.40
N ILE A 82 6.88 -11.16 0.78
CA ILE A 82 5.77 -11.90 1.41
C ILE A 82 5.21 -12.96 0.46
N GLN A 83 5.11 -12.70 -0.85
CA GLN A 83 4.61 -13.69 -1.81
C GLN A 83 5.49 -14.94 -1.89
N GLN A 84 6.80 -14.78 -1.72
CA GLN A 84 7.81 -15.84 -1.84
C GLN A 84 8.16 -16.53 -0.52
N ASN A 85 7.58 -16.09 0.60
CA ASN A 85 7.89 -16.61 1.92
C ASN A 85 6.60 -17.02 2.64
N ASP A 86 6.63 -18.16 3.32
CA ASP A 86 5.51 -18.64 4.14
C ASP A 86 5.82 -18.57 5.65
N LYS A 87 7.03 -18.14 6.04
CA LYS A 87 7.44 -18.02 7.44
C LYS A 87 6.78 -16.81 8.11
N PRO A 88 5.89 -16.98 9.10
CA PRO A 88 5.14 -15.87 9.69
C PRO A 88 6.02 -14.77 10.30
N GLU A 89 7.12 -15.16 10.92
CA GLU A 89 8.12 -14.30 11.54
C GLU A 89 8.84 -13.40 10.52
N VAL A 90 9.20 -13.93 9.34
CA VAL A 90 9.78 -13.14 8.25
C VAL A 90 8.76 -12.14 7.71
N ILE A 91 7.51 -12.57 7.55
CA ILE A 91 6.42 -11.69 7.09
C ILE A 91 6.12 -10.59 8.10
N ALA A 92 6.09 -10.92 9.39
CA ALA A 92 5.84 -9.98 10.47
C ALA A 92 6.91 -8.91 10.56
N GLU A 93 8.17 -9.31 10.40
CA GLU A 93 9.31 -8.41 10.39
C GLU A 93 9.27 -7.48 9.16
N ALA A 94 9.05 -8.03 7.96
CA ALA A 94 8.94 -7.22 6.74
C ALA A 94 7.78 -6.19 6.81
N ILE A 95 6.65 -6.56 7.42
CA ILE A 95 5.53 -5.64 7.66
C ILE A 95 5.89 -4.60 8.73
N ARG A 96 6.60 -4.98 9.79
CA ARG A 96 7.04 -4.04 10.82
C ARG A 96 7.98 -2.99 10.25
N PHE A 97 8.95 -3.41 9.44
CA PHE A 97 9.82 -2.50 8.70
C PHE A 97 9.00 -1.53 7.85
N LEU A 98 8.04 -2.03 7.08
CA LEU A 98 7.20 -1.20 6.23
C LEU A 98 6.31 -0.23 7.02
N ASP A 99 5.69 -0.69 8.11
CA ASP A 99 4.85 0.11 9.00
C ASP A 99 5.66 1.30 9.56
N SER A 100 6.95 1.13 9.87
CA SER A 100 7.80 2.24 10.37
C SER A 100 7.89 3.45 9.42
N TYR A 101 7.73 3.22 8.11
CA TYR A 101 7.71 4.28 7.09
C TYR A 101 6.30 4.75 6.74
N TYR A 102 5.29 3.89 6.84
CA TYR A 102 3.90 4.28 6.56
C TYR A 102 3.22 4.97 7.74
N ASP A 103 3.54 4.62 8.98
CA ASP A 103 2.93 5.20 10.18
C ASP A 103 2.88 6.73 10.16
N PRO A 104 3.97 7.48 9.89
CA PRO A 104 3.91 8.94 9.79
C PRO A 104 3.08 9.43 8.59
N ILE A 105 3.03 8.68 7.49
CA ILE A 105 2.22 9.01 6.31
C ILE A 105 0.73 8.86 6.63
N ILE A 106 0.37 7.76 7.30
CA ILE A 106 -1.01 7.46 7.72
C ILE A 106 -1.47 8.41 8.82
N ALA A 107 -0.62 8.71 9.81
CA ALA A 107 -0.92 9.64 10.89
C ALA A 107 -1.26 11.05 10.38
N ARG A 108 -0.67 11.48 9.26
CA ARG A 108 -0.99 12.76 8.62
C ARG A 108 -2.41 12.81 8.03
N GLY A 109 -2.99 11.65 7.71
CA GLY A 109 -4.38 11.52 7.23
C GLY A 109 -4.67 12.16 5.87
N THR A 110 -3.66 12.69 5.18
CA THR A 110 -3.79 13.49 3.96
C THR A 110 -2.57 13.30 3.06
N GLY A 111 -2.70 13.66 1.79
CA GLY A 111 -1.63 13.57 0.79
C GLY A 111 -2.19 13.30 -0.60
N MET A 112 -1.46 13.73 -1.64
CA MET A 112 -1.92 13.61 -3.03
C MET A 112 -2.26 12.15 -3.43
N SER A 113 -1.57 11.17 -2.83
CA SER A 113 -1.77 9.74 -3.10
C SER A 113 -2.19 8.97 -1.86
N PHE A 114 -2.85 9.63 -0.90
CA PHE A 114 -3.18 9.02 0.39
C PHE A 114 -4.04 7.76 0.26
N GLU A 115 -5.07 7.79 -0.59
CA GLU A 115 -5.90 6.61 -0.87
C GLU A 115 -5.07 5.45 -1.43
N GLN A 116 -4.07 5.74 -2.28
CA GLN A 116 -3.19 4.70 -2.82
C GLN A 116 -2.35 4.05 -1.72
N ASN A 117 -1.90 4.83 -0.72
CA ASN A 117 -1.18 4.28 0.44
C ASN A 117 -2.08 3.33 1.24
N LEU A 118 -3.35 3.70 1.49
CA LEU A 118 -4.32 2.82 2.15
C LEU A 118 -4.54 1.53 1.36
N TYR A 119 -4.68 1.62 0.04
CA TYR A 119 -4.84 0.45 -0.81
C TYR A 119 -3.64 -0.50 -0.74
N VAL A 120 -2.42 0.03 -0.81
CA VAL A 120 -1.18 -0.75 -0.71
C VAL A 120 -1.11 -1.47 0.64
N LEU A 121 -1.38 -0.76 1.74
CA LEU A 121 -1.39 -1.35 3.08
C LEU A 121 -2.48 -2.41 3.24
N GLY A 122 -3.68 -2.18 2.69
CA GLY A 122 -4.76 -3.16 2.67
C GLY A 122 -4.34 -4.44 1.94
N THR A 123 -3.74 -4.28 0.75
CA THR A 123 -3.28 -5.39 -0.09
C THR A 123 -2.18 -6.21 0.59
N ILE A 124 -1.18 -5.53 1.18
CA ILE A 124 -0.07 -6.20 1.89
C ILE A 124 -0.57 -7.01 3.08
N ASN A 125 -1.47 -6.43 3.86
CA ASN A 125 -2.03 -7.12 5.02
C ASN A 125 -2.96 -8.28 4.59
N GLN A 126 -3.73 -8.14 3.51
CA GLN A 126 -4.52 -9.25 2.97
C GLN A 126 -3.61 -10.39 2.51
N LEU A 127 -2.53 -10.08 1.80
CA LEU A 127 -1.55 -11.07 1.36
C LEU A 127 -0.87 -11.76 2.57
N ALA A 128 -0.49 -10.99 3.58
CA ALA A 128 0.11 -11.52 4.80
C ALA A 128 -0.85 -12.46 5.54
N PHE A 129 -2.14 -12.12 5.61
CA PHE A 129 -3.17 -13.02 6.12
C PHE A 129 -3.24 -14.32 5.31
N VAL A 130 -3.27 -14.25 3.98
CA VAL A 130 -3.32 -15.45 3.12
C VAL A 130 -2.09 -16.36 3.34
N ARG A 131 -0.92 -15.79 3.60
CA ARG A 131 0.33 -16.55 3.81
C ARG A 131 0.47 -17.14 5.22
N THR A 132 -0.09 -16.47 6.23
CA THR A 132 0.16 -16.81 7.64
C THR A 132 -1.07 -17.33 8.39
N ASN A 133 -2.27 -17.11 7.85
CA ASN A 133 -3.56 -17.25 8.53
C ASN A 133 -3.67 -16.45 9.84
N ASP A 134 -2.83 -15.42 10.04
CA ASP A 134 -2.86 -14.57 11.23
C ASP A 134 -3.94 -13.49 11.08
N THR A 135 -4.99 -13.62 11.90
CA THR A 135 -6.16 -12.73 11.90
C THR A 135 -5.82 -11.25 12.15
N LYS A 136 -4.66 -10.93 12.75
CA LYS A 136 -4.26 -9.53 12.92
C LYS A 136 -4.11 -8.81 11.57
N TYR A 137 -3.59 -9.50 10.56
CA TYR A 137 -3.40 -8.92 9.23
C TYR A 137 -4.74 -8.81 8.51
N PHE A 138 -5.63 -9.78 8.72
CA PHE A 138 -6.99 -9.70 8.19
C PHE A 138 -7.72 -8.44 8.69
N LEU A 139 -7.66 -8.18 10.00
CA LEU A 139 -8.25 -6.97 10.61
C LEU A 139 -7.60 -5.68 10.10
N LYS A 140 -6.27 -5.65 9.94
CA LYS A 140 -5.57 -4.50 9.34
C LYS A 140 -6.01 -4.28 7.88
N ALA A 141 -6.10 -5.33 7.08
CA ALA A 141 -6.52 -5.25 5.68
C ALA A 141 -7.92 -4.64 5.55
N LYS A 142 -8.87 -5.20 6.30
CA LYS A 142 -10.25 -4.68 6.38
C LYS A 142 -10.28 -3.21 6.78
N LYS A 143 -9.57 -2.83 7.85
CA LYS A 143 -9.49 -1.44 8.31
C LYS A 143 -9.01 -0.49 7.22
N TYR A 144 -7.94 -0.83 6.50
CA TYR A 144 -7.40 0.03 5.45
C TYR A 144 -8.34 0.13 4.24
N TYR A 145 -9.01 -0.96 3.86
CA TYR A 145 -10.02 -0.92 2.81
C TYR A 145 -11.26 -0.12 3.20
N GLU A 146 -11.73 -0.23 4.45
CA GLU A 146 -12.85 0.57 4.98
C GLU A 146 -12.50 2.07 4.97
N GLN A 147 -11.30 2.43 5.42
CA GLN A 147 -10.80 3.81 5.35
C GLN A 147 -10.72 4.32 3.92
N GLY A 148 -10.20 3.50 3.00
CA GLY A 148 -10.11 3.84 1.59
C GLY A 148 -11.48 4.03 0.94
N LEU A 149 -12.45 3.17 1.28
CA LEU A 149 -13.81 3.26 0.77
C LEU A 149 -14.56 4.47 1.32
N ALA A 150 -14.25 4.92 2.54
CA ALA A 150 -14.81 6.14 3.11
C ALA A 150 -14.36 7.39 2.32
N LEU A 151 -13.13 7.39 1.80
CA LEU A 151 -12.59 8.48 0.97
C LEU A 151 -13.06 8.38 -0.48
N GLY A 152 -13.10 7.17 -1.03
CA GLY A 152 -13.50 6.90 -2.41
C GLY A 152 -14.55 5.79 -2.50
N PRO A 153 -15.85 6.07 -2.25
CA PRO A 153 -16.89 5.04 -2.16
C PRO A 153 -17.14 4.23 -3.44
N LYS A 154 -16.66 4.74 -4.58
CA LYS A 154 -16.77 4.12 -5.91
C LYS A 154 -15.43 3.65 -6.46
N ARG A 155 -14.33 3.73 -5.70
CA ARG A 155 -13.03 3.30 -6.20
C ARG A 155 -13.00 1.77 -6.32
N PRO A 156 -12.75 1.21 -7.51
CA PRO A 156 -12.82 -0.23 -7.72
C PRO A 156 -11.89 -1.01 -6.80
N GLN A 157 -10.68 -0.49 -6.56
CA GLN A 157 -9.66 -1.16 -5.74
C GLN A 157 -10.17 -1.55 -4.34
N PHE A 158 -10.84 -0.62 -3.66
CA PHE A 158 -11.39 -0.86 -2.32
C PHE A 158 -12.65 -1.71 -2.34
N LEU A 159 -13.48 -1.57 -3.38
CA LEU A 159 -14.65 -2.42 -3.55
C LEU A 159 -14.25 -3.89 -3.72
N TYR A 160 -13.25 -4.16 -4.57
CA TYR A 160 -12.73 -5.52 -4.74
C TYR A 160 -12.09 -6.05 -3.46
N GLY A 161 -11.27 -5.25 -2.78
CA GLY A 161 -10.69 -5.63 -1.49
C GLY A 161 -11.76 -5.98 -0.45
N MET A 162 -12.80 -5.15 -0.31
CA MET A 162 -13.90 -5.41 0.62
C MET A 162 -14.77 -6.62 0.24
N PHE A 163 -14.95 -6.88 -1.06
CA PHE A 163 -15.63 -8.08 -1.53
C PHE A 163 -14.89 -9.35 -1.07
N ASP A 164 -13.57 -9.38 -1.25
CA ASP A 164 -12.74 -10.49 -0.80
C ASP A 164 -12.76 -10.62 0.73
N ILE A 165 -12.66 -9.52 1.47
CA ILE A 165 -12.78 -9.50 2.93
C ILE A 165 -14.10 -10.15 3.37
N TYR A 166 -15.25 -9.69 2.87
CA TYR A 166 -16.54 -10.21 3.33
C TYR A 166 -16.78 -11.67 2.95
N ARG A 167 -16.24 -12.12 1.81
CA ARG A 167 -16.24 -13.53 1.45
C ARG A 167 -15.41 -14.37 2.43
N THR A 168 -14.23 -13.89 2.79
CA THR A 168 -13.37 -14.54 3.79
C THR A 168 -14.02 -14.57 5.17
N GLU A 169 -14.78 -13.53 5.57
CA GLU A 169 -15.57 -13.55 6.83
C GLU A 169 -16.76 -14.52 6.79
N GLY A 170 -17.15 -15.02 5.62
CA GLY A 170 -18.42 -15.73 5.44
C GLY A 170 -19.64 -14.80 5.54
N ASN A 171 -19.46 -13.48 5.45
CA ASN A 171 -20.54 -12.52 5.56
C ASN A 171 -21.31 -12.39 4.24
N VAL A 172 -22.28 -13.28 4.03
CA VAL A 172 -23.09 -13.34 2.81
C VAL A 172 -23.76 -12.02 2.48
N GLN A 173 -24.41 -11.40 3.47
CA GLN A 173 -25.15 -10.16 3.27
C GLN A 173 -24.26 -9.05 2.72
N LYS A 174 -23.10 -8.82 3.36
CA LYS A 174 -22.18 -7.75 2.95
C LYS A 174 -21.43 -8.08 1.67
N ALA A 175 -21.13 -9.35 1.41
CA ALA A 175 -20.52 -9.76 0.15
C ALA A 175 -21.45 -9.48 -1.05
N VAL A 176 -22.76 -9.76 -0.91
CA VAL A 176 -23.78 -9.41 -1.92
C VAL A 176 -23.90 -7.90 -2.07
N GLU A 177 -23.96 -7.14 -0.98
CA GLU A 177 -24.03 -5.68 -1.03
C GLU A 177 -22.85 -5.06 -1.82
N ILE A 178 -21.61 -5.50 -1.53
CA ILE A 178 -20.44 -5.00 -2.25
C ILE A 178 -20.43 -5.47 -3.71
N HIS A 179 -20.81 -6.72 -3.98
CA HIS A 179 -20.98 -7.22 -5.34
C HIS A 179 -21.91 -6.32 -6.16
N ASP A 180 -23.09 -5.99 -5.62
CA ASP A 180 -24.09 -5.19 -6.32
C ASP A 180 -23.59 -3.78 -6.59
N ARG A 181 -22.83 -3.20 -5.65
CA ARG A 181 -22.15 -1.91 -5.85
C ARG A 181 -21.12 -1.97 -6.98
N ILE A 182 -20.39 -3.07 -7.12
CA ILE A 182 -19.42 -3.26 -8.21
C ILE A 182 -20.17 -3.37 -9.55
N ILE A 183 -21.16 -4.27 -9.65
CA ILE A 183 -21.88 -4.54 -10.90
C ILE A 183 -22.72 -3.33 -11.35
N ALA A 184 -23.18 -2.48 -10.42
CA ALA A 184 -23.82 -1.22 -10.78
C ALA A 184 -22.89 -0.23 -11.51
N GLN A 185 -21.58 -0.34 -11.31
CA GLN A 185 -20.57 0.47 -12.01
C GLN A 185 -19.95 -0.26 -13.21
N TRP A 186 -19.75 -1.57 -13.08
CA TRP A 186 -19.16 -2.43 -14.11
C TRP A 186 -20.05 -3.66 -14.34
N PRO A 187 -21.14 -3.52 -15.10
CA PRO A 187 -22.10 -4.59 -15.32
C PRO A 187 -21.50 -5.86 -15.93
N ASP A 188 -20.40 -5.73 -16.64
CA ASP A 188 -19.73 -6.82 -17.36
C ASP A 188 -18.55 -7.44 -16.60
N ASP A 189 -18.34 -7.12 -15.32
CA ASP A 189 -17.29 -7.73 -14.49
C ASP A 189 -17.62 -9.19 -14.15
N GLN A 190 -17.29 -10.09 -15.07
CA GLN A 190 -17.55 -11.51 -14.94
C GLN A 190 -16.81 -12.14 -13.75
N ARG A 191 -15.63 -11.63 -13.41
CA ARG A 191 -14.84 -12.13 -12.27
C ARG A 191 -15.61 -11.98 -10.97
N ILE A 192 -16.34 -10.88 -10.79
CA ILE A 192 -17.13 -10.65 -9.57
C ILE A 192 -18.42 -11.46 -9.56
N LYS A 193 -19.11 -11.59 -10.70
CA LYS A 193 -20.27 -12.47 -10.83
C LYS A 193 -19.92 -13.92 -10.48
N ASP A 194 -18.85 -14.44 -11.09
CA ASP A 194 -18.36 -15.80 -10.84
C ASP A 194 -17.89 -15.95 -9.38
N GLY A 195 -17.23 -14.92 -8.85
CA GLY A 195 -16.76 -14.88 -7.48
C GLY A 195 -17.89 -15.00 -6.46
N LEU A 196 -19.01 -14.29 -6.68
CA LEU A 196 -20.18 -14.37 -5.81
C LEU A 196 -20.88 -15.72 -5.96
N ALA A 197 -21.09 -16.19 -7.20
CA ALA A 197 -21.75 -17.48 -7.46
C ALA A 197 -21.03 -18.64 -6.74
N LYS A 198 -19.71 -18.73 -6.89
CA LYS A 198 -18.88 -19.75 -6.21
C LYS A 198 -18.96 -19.65 -4.69
N PHE A 199 -19.00 -18.42 -4.15
CA PHE A 199 -19.10 -18.20 -2.71
C PHE A 199 -20.46 -18.64 -2.16
N LEU A 200 -21.56 -18.32 -2.85
CA LEU A 200 -22.91 -18.73 -2.44
C LEU A 200 -23.08 -20.24 -2.50
N GLU A 201 -22.55 -20.90 -3.54
CA GLU A 201 -22.53 -22.36 -3.64
C GLU A 201 -21.75 -22.99 -2.47
N PHE A 202 -20.54 -22.49 -2.19
CA PHE A 202 -19.75 -22.94 -1.05
C PHE A 202 -20.53 -22.82 0.27
N VAL A 203 -21.14 -21.67 0.56
CA VAL A 203 -21.92 -21.46 1.78
C VAL A 203 -23.12 -22.41 1.85
N ALA A 204 -23.84 -22.60 0.73
CA ALA A 204 -24.97 -23.53 0.66
C ALA A 204 -24.55 -24.98 0.98
N THR A 205 -23.40 -25.43 0.47
CA THR A 205 -22.88 -26.79 0.75
C THR A 205 -22.48 -27.00 2.21
N GLN A 206 -21.96 -25.97 2.89
CA GLN A 206 -21.59 -26.04 4.31
C GLN A 206 -22.82 -26.04 5.24
N GLN A 207 -23.98 -25.62 4.74
CA GLN A 207 -25.24 -25.58 5.49
C GLN A 207 -26.12 -26.83 5.27
N GLN A 208 -25.74 -27.75 4.38
CA GLN A 208 -26.49 -29.00 4.21
C GLN A 208 -26.31 -29.93 5.41
N PRO A 209 -27.39 -30.48 6.01
CA PRO A 209 -27.26 -31.44 7.09
C PRO A 209 -26.53 -32.70 6.58
N LYS A 210 -25.50 -33.14 7.31
CA LYS A 210 -24.82 -34.42 7.02
C LYS A 210 -25.88 -35.53 6.91
N PRO A 211 -25.89 -36.35 5.84
CA PRO A 211 -26.79 -37.48 5.77
C PRO A 211 -26.55 -38.37 7.00
N ALA A 212 -27.64 -38.70 7.70
CA ALA A 212 -27.58 -39.65 8.79
C ALA A 212 -27.16 -41.01 8.22
N ASN A 213 -25.98 -41.48 8.62
CA ASN A 213 -25.56 -42.87 8.40
C ASN A 213 -26.29 -43.81 9.34
#